data_AF-A0A965HU30-F1
#
_entry.id   AF-A0A965HU30-F1
#
_cell.length_a   1.000
_cell.length_b   1.000
_cell.length_c   1.000
_cell.angle_alpha   90.00
_cell.angle_beta   90.00
_cell.angle_gamma   90.00
#
_symmetry.space_group_name_H-M   'P 1'
#
loop_
_entity.id
_entity.type
_entity.pdbx_description
1 polymer ?
#
loop_
_entity_poly.entity_id
_entity_poly.type
_entity_poly.pdbx_seq_one_letter_code
_entity_poly.pdbx_strand_id
1 'polypeptide(L)'
;MVESEYNKKVEENNKKKKAGEPYDKFLGKEIKRPEVGRFNTGAALDWVVVRGFKPDPEYVGLKEKHPELFEDLRRRPNVWFISSNKEADGAYLAFNELLKRGVEAVYWYNQFDRPIEGKESEKIAQQIKDSKIEILVQSQGGKAGGEEWLSKVEAKFIK
;
A
#
# COMPACT_ATOMS: atom_id res chain seq x y z
N MET A 1 21.87 -5.85 -3.16
CA MET A 1 22.49 -4.98 -2.14
C MET A 1 21.48 -4.34 -1.17
N VAL A 2 20.16 -4.42 -1.41
CA VAL A 2 19.14 -3.78 -0.56
C VAL A 2 18.61 -4.72 0.54
N GLU A 3 18.47 -6.02 0.23
CA GLU A 3 18.24 -7.07 1.25
C GLU A 3 19.28 -7.03 2.39
N SER A 4 20.55 -6.76 2.07
CA SER A 4 21.60 -6.68 3.09
C SER A 4 21.49 -5.46 4.02
N GLU A 5 20.95 -4.33 3.55
CA GLU A 5 20.72 -3.14 4.38
C GLU A 5 19.47 -3.32 5.27
N TYR A 6 18.40 -3.91 4.73
CA TYR A 6 17.20 -4.23 5.50
C TYR A 6 17.47 -5.29 6.57
N ASN A 7 18.18 -6.37 6.21
CA ASN A 7 18.53 -7.44 7.15
C ASN A 7 19.40 -6.93 8.29
N LYS A 8 20.33 -5.99 8.04
CA LYS A 8 21.10 -5.33 9.10
C LYS A 8 20.22 -4.53 10.05
N LYS A 9 19.28 -3.72 9.53
CA LYS A 9 18.31 -3.00 10.37
C LYS A 9 17.48 -3.98 11.21
N VAL A 10 17.04 -5.10 10.63
CA VAL A 10 16.28 -6.15 11.33
C VAL A 10 17.11 -6.78 12.45
N GLU A 11 18.37 -7.09 12.20
CA GLU A 11 19.29 -7.62 13.20
C GLU A 11 19.56 -6.64 14.34
N GLU A 12 19.83 -5.38 14.03
CA GLU A 12 20.03 -4.32 15.03
C GLU A 12 18.77 -4.09 15.88
N ASN A 13 17.60 -4.06 15.25
CA ASN A 13 16.33 -3.92 15.94
C ASN A 13 16.02 -5.12 16.84
N ASN A 14 16.35 -6.34 16.39
CA ASN A 14 16.24 -7.55 17.20
C ASN A 14 17.21 -7.54 18.40
N LYS A 15 18.41 -6.97 18.24
CA LYS A 15 19.35 -6.77 19.36
C LYS A 15 18.77 -5.79 20.39
N LYS A 16 18.27 -4.64 19.96
CA LYS A 16 17.58 -3.66 20.83
C LYS A 16 16.40 -4.28 21.57
N LYS A 17 15.57 -5.04 20.85
CA LYS A 17 14.44 -5.79 21.43
C LYS A 17 14.88 -6.79 22.50
N LYS A 18 15.96 -7.56 22.25
CA LYS A 18 16.52 -8.50 23.24
C LYS A 18 17.13 -7.80 24.45
N ALA A 19 17.67 -6.59 24.26
CA ALA A 19 18.25 -5.76 25.31
C ALA A 19 17.22 -4.96 26.13
N GLY A 20 15.94 -4.98 25.75
CA GLY A 20 14.89 -4.17 26.40
C GLY A 20 14.96 -2.67 26.07
N GLU A 21 15.75 -2.29 25.06
CA GLU A 21 15.88 -0.92 24.58
C GLU A 21 14.72 -0.52 23.66
N PRO A 22 14.45 0.79 23.47
CA PRO A 22 13.49 1.24 22.45
C PRO A 22 13.84 0.68 21.07
N TYR A 23 12.88 -0.04 20.48
CA TYR A 23 13.01 -0.71 19.20
C TYR A 23 11.81 -0.38 18.29
N ASP A 24 12.02 -0.50 16.98
CA ASP A 24 10.99 -0.30 15.98
C ASP A 24 10.04 -1.51 15.96
N LYS A 25 8.79 -1.27 16.37
CA LYS A 25 7.76 -2.32 16.43
C LYS A 25 7.24 -2.72 15.04
N PHE A 26 7.50 -1.90 14.01
CA PHE A 26 7.00 -2.08 12.66
C PHE A 26 8.02 -2.75 11.73
N LEU A 27 9.26 -2.92 12.19
CA LEU A 27 10.29 -3.62 11.42
C LEU A 27 10.08 -5.13 11.45
N GLY A 28 9.41 -5.65 10.41
CA GLY A 28 9.19 -7.07 10.18
C GLY A 28 10.48 -7.86 9.95
N LYS A 29 10.42 -9.18 10.10
CA LYS A 29 11.56 -10.06 9.74
C LYS A 29 11.85 -10.04 8.24
N GLU A 30 10.81 -9.81 7.43
CA GLU A 30 10.85 -9.76 5.96
C GLU A 30 9.81 -8.74 5.47
N ILE A 31 10.14 -8.00 4.42
CA ILE A 31 9.18 -7.17 3.68
C ILE A 31 8.37 -8.09 2.76
N LYS A 32 7.04 -8.07 2.91
CA LYS A 32 6.14 -8.83 2.05
C LYS A 32 5.52 -7.92 1.00
N ARG A 33 5.49 -8.38 -0.25
CA ARG A 33 4.79 -7.68 -1.31
C ARG A 33 3.27 -7.84 -1.09
N PRO A 34 2.49 -6.74 -1.04
CA PRO A 34 1.05 -6.84 -0.95
C PRO A 34 0.45 -7.40 -2.24
N GLU A 35 -0.68 -8.08 -2.12
CA GLU A 35 -1.43 -8.60 -3.26
C GLU A 35 -2.04 -7.47 -4.10
N VAL A 36 -2.14 -7.70 -5.42
CA VAL A 36 -2.74 -6.76 -6.38
C VAL A 36 -3.77 -7.45 -7.26
N GLY A 37 -4.84 -6.74 -7.60
CA GLY A 37 -5.90 -7.24 -8.48
C GLY A 37 -6.39 -6.18 -9.47
N ARG A 38 -6.97 -6.62 -10.59
CA ARG A 38 -7.63 -5.70 -11.54
C ARG A 38 -8.98 -5.28 -11.00
N PHE A 39 -9.26 -3.98 -11.07
CA PHE A 39 -10.49 -3.38 -10.55
C PHE A 39 -11.73 -3.75 -11.38
N ASN A 40 -11.57 -4.07 -12.66
CA ASN A 40 -12.69 -4.45 -13.53
C ASN A 40 -12.98 -5.97 -13.57
N THR A 41 -12.36 -6.77 -12.69
CA THR A 41 -12.54 -8.23 -12.65
C THR A 41 -13.08 -8.71 -11.29
N GLY A 42 -14.09 -9.59 -11.32
CA GLY A 42 -14.54 -10.48 -10.24
C GLY A 42 -14.46 -9.95 -8.80
N ALA A 43 -13.28 -10.04 -8.19
CA ALA A 43 -12.99 -9.70 -6.80
C ALA A 43 -13.22 -8.22 -6.41
N ALA A 44 -13.29 -7.31 -7.38
CA ALA A 44 -13.52 -5.89 -7.13
C ALA A 44 -15.01 -5.49 -7.04
N LEU A 45 -15.94 -6.35 -7.50
CA LEU A 45 -17.37 -6.03 -7.57
C LEU A 45 -18.07 -5.99 -6.21
N ASP A 46 -17.51 -6.68 -5.22
CA ASP A 46 -18.18 -6.98 -3.96
C ASP A 46 -17.23 -6.78 -2.77
N TRP A 47 -16.48 -5.69 -2.80
CA TRP A 47 -15.23 -5.42 -2.08
C TRP A 47 -15.31 -5.43 -0.54
N VAL A 48 -15.65 -6.60 0.01
CA VAL A 48 -15.82 -6.88 1.43
C VAL A 48 -14.83 -7.93 1.91
N VAL A 49 -14.15 -8.68 1.03
CA VAL A 49 -13.31 -9.80 1.47
C VAL A 49 -11.94 -9.80 0.82
N VAL A 50 -11.06 -8.93 1.32
CA VAL A 50 -9.63 -9.26 1.35
C VAL A 50 -9.50 -10.44 2.33
N ARG A 51 -8.99 -11.59 1.89
CA ARG A 51 -8.80 -12.75 2.77
C ARG A 51 -7.86 -12.37 3.92
N GLY A 52 -8.33 -12.49 5.17
CA GLY A 52 -7.55 -12.19 6.37
C GLY A 52 -7.58 -10.72 6.82
N PHE A 53 -8.37 -9.89 6.14
CA PHE A 53 -8.64 -8.50 6.51
C PHE A 53 -9.89 -8.43 7.37
N LYS A 54 -9.78 -7.73 8.50
CA LYS A 54 -10.95 -7.23 9.24
C LYS A 54 -11.08 -5.76 8.88
N PRO A 55 -11.95 -5.38 7.93
CA PRO A 55 -12.24 -3.98 7.70
C PRO A 55 -12.68 -3.31 8.98
N ASP A 56 -12.63 -1.98 8.96
CA ASP A 56 -13.39 -1.20 9.92
C ASP A 56 -14.81 -1.77 9.95
N PRO A 57 -15.36 -2.12 11.12
CA PRO A 57 -16.73 -2.60 11.23
C PRO A 57 -17.75 -1.66 10.55
N GLU A 58 -17.43 -0.37 10.43
CA GLU A 58 -18.25 0.64 9.76
C GLU A 58 -17.93 0.82 8.27
N TYR A 59 -16.89 0.18 7.74
CA TYR A 59 -16.55 0.27 6.32
C TYR A 59 -17.45 -0.61 5.48
N VAL A 60 -18.43 0.04 4.85
CA VAL A 60 -19.42 -0.54 3.95
C VAL A 60 -18.90 -0.90 2.55
N GLY A 61 -17.59 -0.71 2.29
CA GLY A 61 -16.97 -0.96 0.97
C GLY A 61 -17.02 0.26 0.03
N LEU A 62 -16.12 0.30 -0.96
CA LEU A 62 -16.02 1.44 -1.90
C LEU A 62 -17.30 1.67 -2.69
N LYS A 63 -17.95 0.60 -3.14
CA LYS A 63 -19.19 0.68 -3.93
C LYS A 63 -20.31 1.38 -3.17
N GLU A 64 -20.48 1.06 -1.89
CA GLU A 64 -21.51 1.65 -1.04
C GLU A 64 -21.11 3.05 -0.55
N LYS A 65 -19.84 3.23 -0.16
CA LYS A 65 -19.33 4.49 0.40
C LYS A 65 -19.13 5.58 -0.66
N HIS A 66 -18.64 5.21 -1.84
CA HIS A 66 -18.34 6.12 -2.96
C HIS A 66 -18.80 5.52 -4.30
N PRO A 67 -20.12 5.44 -4.54
CA PRO A 67 -20.69 4.79 -5.72
C PRO A 67 -20.24 5.42 -7.05
N GLU A 68 -20.10 6.74 -7.10
CA GLU A 68 -19.65 7.46 -8.30
C GLU A 68 -18.19 7.13 -8.64
N LEU A 69 -17.31 7.14 -7.63
CA LEU A 69 -15.91 6.78 -7.80
C LEU A 69 -15.76 5.31 -8.19
N PHE A 70 -16.55 4.42 -7.57
CA PHE A 70 -16.59 3.02 -7.95
C PHE A 70 -16.94 2.84 -9.43
N GLU A 71 -17.98 3.51 -9.91
CA GLU A 71 -18.39 3.44 -11.31
C GLU A 71 -17.36 4.04 -12.27
N ASP A 72 -16.69 5.13 -11.91
CA ASP A 72 -15.58 5.69 -12.68
C ASP A 72 -14.43 4.69 -12.82
N LEU A 73 -13.93 4.18 -11.70
CA LEU A 73 -12.82 3.21 -11.67
C LEU A 73 -13.16 1.90 -12.40
N ARG A 74 -14.43 1.48 -12.36
CA ARG A 74 -14.90 0.28 -13.07
C ARG A 74 -14.89 0.45 -14.58
N ARG A 75 -15.14 1.66 -15.08
CA ARG A 75 -15.22 1.96 -16.52
C ARG A 75 -13.85 2.22 -17.14
N ARG A 76 -12.88 2.63 -16.33
CA ARG A 76 -11.53 2.91 -16.79
C ARG A 76 -10.75 1.63 -17.14
N PRO A 77 -10.02 1.61 -18.25
CA PRO A 77 -9.12 0.51 -18.55
C PRO A 77 -7.94 0.52 -17.56
N ASN A 78 -7.40 -0.67 -17.30
CA ASN A 78 -6.15 -0.85 -16.54
C ASN A 78 -6.09 -0.16 -15.16
N VAL A 79 -7.21 -0.13 -14.44
CA VAL A 79 -7.27 0.21 -13.01
C VAL A 79 -7.01 -1.03 -12.17
N TRP A 80 -6.16 -0.89 -11.17
CA TRP A 80 -5.78 -1.95 -10.24
C TRP A 80 -6.05 -1.55 -8.80
N PHE A 81 -5.98 -2.51 -7.91
CA PHE A 81 -6.04 -2.26 -6.48
C PHE A 81 -5.01 -3.07 -5.71
N ILE A 82 -4.55 -2.52 -4.60
CA ILE A 82 -3.70 -3.21 -3.63
C ILE A 82 -4.61 -3.73 -2.52
N SER A 83 -4.70 -5.05 -2.36
CA SER A 83 -5.65 -5.70 -1.44
C SER A 83 -5.11 -5.86 -0.03
N SER A 84 -3.80 -5.78 0.20
CA SER A 84 -3.22 -6.07 1.51
C SER A 84 -3.29 -4.90 2.49
N ASN A 85 -3.70 -5.18 3.74
CA ASN A 85 -3.81 -4.17 4.79
C ASN A 85 -2.58 -4.06 5.70
N LYS A 86 -1.75 -5.10 5.84
CA LYS A 86 -0.63 -5.17 6.81
C LYS A 86 0.74 -4.86 6.22
N GLU A 87 0.84 -4.81 4.90
CA GLU A 87 2.10 -4.80 4.14
C GLU A 87 2.31 -3.46 3.42
N ALA A 88 1.95 -2.35 4.06
CA ALA A 88 2.19 -1.01 3.50
C ALA A 88 3.68 -0.76 3.27
N ASP A 89 4.52 -1.22 4.18
CA ASP A 89 5.99 -1.24 4.10
C ASP A 89 6.51 -1.88 2.82
N GLY A 90 5.83 -2.89 2.28
CA GLY A 90 6.19 -3.58 1.04
C GLY A 90 5.50 -3.07 -0.22
N ALA A 91 4.73 -1.99 -0.17
CA ALA A 91 3.94 -1.52 -1.30
C ALA A 91 4.77 -1.16 -2.54
N TYR A 92 6.00 -0.66 -2.36
CA TYR A 92 6.91 -0.37 -3.46
C TYR A 92 7.20 -1.60 -4.35
N LEU A 93 7.15 -2.81 -3.78
CA LEU A 93 7.30 -4.07 -4.54
C LEU A 93 6.08 -4.33 -5.43
N ALA A 94 4.88 -3.98 -4.97
CA ALA A 94 3.66 -4.07 -5.78
C ALA A 94 3.67 -3.00 -6.88
N PHE A 95 4.04 -1.77 -6.57
CA PHE A 95 4.15 -0.70 -7.56
C PHE A 95 5.19 -0.99 -8.65
N ASN A 96 6.32 -1.62 -8.33
CA ASN A 96 7.28 -2.08 -9.34
C ASN A 96 6.64 -3.04 -10.37
N GLU A 97 5.68 -3.86 -9.95
CA GLU A 97 4.92 -4.72 -10.87
C GLU A 97 3.88 -3.92 -11.66
N LEU A 98 3.14 -3.02 -11.00
CA LEU A 98 2.10 -2.20 -11.64
C LEU A 98 2.71 -1.25 -12.69
N LEU A 99 3.89 -0.70 -12.44
CA LEU A 99 4.65 0.10 -13.41
C LEU A 99 4.95 -0.68 -14.69
N LYS A 100 5.40 -1.94 -14.57
CA LYS A 100 5.68 -2.80 -15.73
C LYS A 100 4.41 -3.15 -16.53
N ARG A 101 3.25 -3.10 -15.89
CA ARG A 101 1.94 -3.36 -16.50
C ARG A 101 1.30 -2.12 -17.14
N GLY A 102 1.93 -0.95 -17.04
CA GLY A 102 1.42 0.30 -17.62
C GLY A 102 0.08 0.74 -17.03
N VAL A 103 -0.09 0.52 -15.72
CA VAL A 103 -1.32 0.82 -14.98
C VAL A 103 -1.69 2.30 -15.08
N GLU A 104 -2.98 2.60 -15.19
CA GLU A 104 -3.47 4.00 -15.25
C GLU A 104 -3.80 4.53 -13.85
N ALA A 105 -4.44 3.70 -13.02
CA ALA A 105 -4.76 4.06 -11.65
C ALA A 105 -4.68 2.87 -10.71
N VAL A 106 -4.35 3.18 -9.46
CA VAL A 106 -4.32 2.23 -8.35
C VAL A 106 -5.22 2.77 -7.26
N TYR A 107 -6.25 2.01 -6.91
CA TYR A 107 -6.95 2.22 -5.66
C TYR A 107 -6.29 1.44 -4.53
N TRP A 108 -6.16 2.06 -3.36
CA TRP A 108 -5.54 1.44 -2.21
C TRP A 108 -6.28 1.78 -0.92
N TYR A 109 -6.86 0.76 -0.30
CA TYR A 109 -7.44 0.84 1.04
C TYR A 109 -6.47 0.24 2.07
N ASN A 110 -5.98 1.04 3.02
CA ASN A 110 -5.00 0.60 4.01
C ASN A 110 -5.03 1.49 5.28
N GLN A 111 -4.42 1.02 6.37
CA GLN A 111 -4.27 1.81 7.61
C GLN A 111 -2.98 2.67 7.61
N PHE A 112 -2.00 2.34 6.76
CA PHE A 112 -0.68 2.97 6.70
C PHE A 112 0.04 3.03 8.04
N ASP A 113 -0.22 2.04 8.89
CA ASP A 113 0.39 1.89 10.22
C ASP A 113 1.92 1.67 10.16
N ARG A 114 2.42 1.18 9.00
CA ARG A 114 3.85 0.98 8.75
C ARG A 114 4.44 2.01 7.78
N PRO A 115 5.68 2.46 8.04
CA PRO A 115 6.38 3.37 7.13
C PRO A 115 6.81 2.67 5.84
N ILE A 116 6.83 3.42 4.74
CA ILE A 116 7.31 2.98 3.42
C ILE A 116 8.62 3.70 3.14
N GLU A 117 9.74 3.02 3.38
CA GLU A 117 11.06 3.65 3.47
C GLU A 117 12.16 2.85 2.76
N GLY A 118 13.28 3.53 2.51
CA GLY A 118 14.49 2.94 1.94
C GLY A 118 14.69 3.27 0.47
N LYS A 119 15.93 3.10 -0.02
CA LYS A 119 16.38 3.52 -1.36
C LYS A 119 15.53 2.94 -2.50
N GLU A 120 15.07 1.70 -2.37
CA GLU A 120 14.18 1.10 -3.38
C GLU A 120 12.81 1.76 -3.39
N SER A 121 12.23 2.02 -2.21
CA SER A 121 10.95 2.72 -2.11
C SER A 121 11.01 4.12 -2.73
N GLU A 122 12.14 4.84 -2.57
CA GLU A 122 12.36 6.16 -3.14
C GLU A 122 12.50 6.11 -4.66
N LYS A 123 13.26 5.11 -5.17
CA LYS A 123 13.39 4.89 -6.61
C LYS A 123 12.03 4.59 -7.24
N ILE A 124 11.23 3.71 -6.62
CA ILE A 124 9.89 3.39 -7.10
C ILE A 124 8.98 4.63 -7.03
N ALA A 125 9.05 5.43 -5.96
CA ALA A 125 8.27 6.66 -5.85
C ALA A 125 8.53 7.64 -7.01
N GLN A 126 9.79 7.80 -7.41
CA GLN A 126 10.14 8.63 -8.57
C GLN A 126 9.57 8.04 -9.86
N GLN A 127 9.70 6.72 -10.06
CA GLN A 127 9.15 6.07 -11.26
C GLN A 127 7.62 6.18 -11.34
N ILE A 128 6.92 6.12 -10.20
CA ILE A 128 5.48 6.37 -10.13
C ILE A 128 5.15 7.77 -10.63
N LYS A 129 5.84 8.81 -10.13
CA LYS A 129 5.64 10.19 -10.61
C LYS A 129 5.83 10.29 -12.12
N ASP A 130 6.93 9.74 -12.63
CA ASP A 130 7.29 9.84 -14.04
C ASP A 130 6.26 9.11 -14.92
N SER A 131 5.71 8.00 -14.43
CA SER A 131 4.67 7.20 -15.11
C SER A 131 3.27 7.82 -15.06
N LYS A 132 3.04 8.82 -14.20
CA LYS A 132 1.74 9.47 -13.98
C LYS A 132 0.62 8.50 -13.59
N ILE A 133 0.96 7.40 -12.90
CA ILE A 133 -0.04 6.52 -12.29
C ILE A 133 -0.84 7.32 -11.27
N GLU A 134 -2.17 7.32 -11.40
CA GLU A 134 -3.03 7.92 -10.38
C GLU A 134 -3.17 7.00 -9.18
N ILE A 135 -2.80 7.46 -7.99
CA ILE A 135 -2.95 6.69 -6.76
C ILE A 135 -4.07 7.28 -5.93
N LEU A 136 -5.10 6.48 -5.70
CA LEU A 136 -6.28 6.80 -4.91
C LEU A 136 -6.21 6.05 -3.59
N VAL A 137 -6.10 6.78 -2.49
CA VAL A 137 -5.92 6.21 -1.16
C VAL A 137 -7.15 6.42 -0.32
N GLN A 138 -7.68 5.36 0.25
CA GLN A 138 -8.64 5.43 1.35
C GLN A 138 -7.97 4.93 2.63
N SER A 139 -7.75 5.84 3.57
CA SER A 139 -7.17 5.49 4.88
C SER A 139 -8.26 5.01 5.84
N GLN A 140 -7.99 3.92 6.55
CA GLN A 140 -8.81 3.44 7.67
C GLN A 140 -8.34 4.00 9.02
N GLY A 141 -7.10 4.46 9.13
CA GLY A 141 -6.48 4.86 10.39
C GLY A 141 -6.33 6.38 10.54
N GLY A 142 -6.19 6.83 11.79
CA GLY A 142 -5.69 8.18 12.11
C GLY A 142 -4.18 8.23 11.88
N LYS A 143 -3.76 9.05 10.90
CA LYS A 143 -2.39 9.43 10.49
C LYS A 143 -1.25 8.52 10.99
N ALA A 144 -0.63 7.77 10.08
CA ALA A 144 0.55 6.96 10.40
C ALA A 144 1.52 6.77 9.21
N GLY A 145 2.80 6.58 9.57
CA GLY A 145 3.96 6.01 8.84
C GLY A 145 4.14 6.29 7.34
N GLY A 146 3.17 5.92 6.52
CA GLY A 146 3.24 5.98 5.07
C GLY A 146 2.94 7.36 4.44
N GLU A 147 2.46 8.35 5.22
CA GLU A 147 2.02 9.65 4.68
C GLU A 147 3.10 10.40 3.89
N GLU A 148 4.35 10.36 4.34
CA GLU A 148 5.45 11.03 3.64
C GLU A 148 5.67 10.42 2.25
N TRP A 149 5.65 9.09 2.18
CA TRP A 149 5.81 8.37 0.92
C TRP A 149 4.60 8.57 0.00
N LEU A 150 3.38 8.55 0.55
CA LEU A 150 2.15 8.84 -0.19
C LEU A 150 2.15 10.26 -0.78
N SER A 151 2.66 11.23 -0.01
CA SER A 151 2.83 12.62 -0.48
C SER A 151 3.88 12.68 -1.58
N LYS A 152 4.97 11.92 -1.47
CA LYS A 152 5.96 11.81 -2.55
C LYS A 152 5.30 11.27 -3.81
N VAL A 153 4.46 10.26 -3.78
CA VAL A 153 3.83 9.74 -5.01
C VAL A 153 2.58 10.50 -5.45
N GLU A 154 2.32 11.68 -4.88
CA GLU A 154 1.17 12.53 -5.20
C GLU A 154 -0.17 11.79 -5.07
N ALA A 155 -0.27 10.89 -4.07
CA ALA A 155 -1.48 10.13 -3.81
C ALA A 155 -2.65 11.05 -3.41
N LYS A 156 -3.83 10.77 -3.97
CA LYS A 156 -5.07 11.47 -3.67
C LYS A 156 -5.83 10.73 -2.58
N PHE A 157 -6.06 11.41 -1.46
CA PHE A 157 -6.81 10.86 -0.34
C PHE A 157 -8.31 11.02 -0.54
N ILE A 158 -9.03 9.90 -0.50
CA ILE A 158 -10.48 9.82 -0.54
C ILE A 158 -10.99 9.83 0.90
N LYS A 159 -11.97 10.69 1.19
CA LYS A 159 -12.55 10.87 2.53
C LYS A 159 -13.65 9.84 2.80
#